data_AF-A0A976JQP0-F1
#
_entry.id   AF-A0A976JQP0-F1
#
_cell.length_a   1.000
_cell.length_b   1.000
_cell.length_c   1.000
_cell.angle_alpha   90.00
_cell.angle_beta   90.00
_cell.angle_gamma   90.00
#
_symmetry.space_group_name_H-M   'P 1'
#
loop_
_entity.id
_entity.type
_entity.pdbx_description
1 polymer ?
#
loop_
_entity_poly.entity_id
_entity_poly.type
_entity_poly.pdbx_seq_one_letter_code
_entity_poly.pdbx_strand_id
1 'polypeptide(L)' 'MLTHLPVLQVVVPLLAAPACLLLDRARLAWLFALMATTISLVISALLLYQVNQHGTLVYALGGWDAPWG' A
#
# COMPACT_ATOMS: atom_id res chain seq x y z
N MET A 1 4.73 6.42 14.91
CA MET A 1 3.39 5.87 14.66
C MET A 1 2.96 5.87 13.18
N LEU A 2 3.76 6.40 12.23
CA LEU A 2 3.51 6.30 10.77
C LEU A 2 4.56 5.42 10.04
N THR A 3 5.30 4.60 10.78
CA THR A 3 6.43 3.83 10.28
C THR A 3 6.06 2.74 9.27
N HIS A 4 4.79 2.31 9.19
CA HIS A 4 4.35 1.20 8.31
C HIS A 4 3.59 1.65 7.06
N LEU A 5 3.49 2.96 6.79
CA LEU A 5 2.81 3.46 5.58
C LEU A 5 3.31 2.85 4.26
N PRO A 6 4.62 2.61 4.06
CA PRO A 6 5.12 2.00 2.82
C PRO A 6 4.56 0.60 2.60
N VAL A 7 4.45 -0.19 3.66
CA VAL A 7 3.95 -1.56 3.61
C VAL A 7 2.46 -1.60 3.24
N LEU A 8 1.67 -0.66 3.76
CA LEU A 8 0.24 -0.55 3.46
C LEU A 8 -0.01 -0.32 1.97
N GLN A 9 0.86 0.44 1.29
CA GLN A 9 0.71 0.67 -0.15
C GLN A 9 0.89 -0.60 -0.98
N VAL A 10 1.66 -1.58 -0.49
CA VAL A 10 1.88 -2.87 -1.14
C VAL A 10 0.78 -3.86 -0.74
N VAL A 11 0.47 -3.95 0.56
CA VAL A 11 -0.48 -4.94 1.09
C VAL A 11 -1.91 -4.69 0.62
N VAL A 12 -2.34 -3.43 0.53
CA VAL A 12 -3.71 -3.08 0.10
C VAL A 12 -4.06 -3.62 -1.29
N PRO A 13 -3.30 -3.35 -2.37
CA PRO A 13 -3.60 -3.92 -3.69
C PRO A 13 -3.40 -5.44 -3.74
N LEU A 14 -2.43 -5.98 -2.99
CA LEU A 14 -2.13 -7.41 -2.98
C LEU A 14 -3.27 -8.23 -2.36
N LEU A 15 -3.90 -7.72 -1.29
CA LEU A 15 -5.11 -8.32 -0.70
C LEU A 15 -6.37 -8.00 -1.52
N ALA A 16 -6.39 -6.89 -2.25
CA ALA A 16 -7.54 -6.52 -3.07
C ALA A 16 -7.75 -7.48 -4.24
N ALA A 17 -6.67 -8.00 -4.84
CA ALA A 17 -6.76 -8.95 -5.96
C ALA A 17 -7.53 -10.26 -5.64
N PRO A 18 -7.23 -11.02 -4.57
CA PRO A 18 -8.01 -12.20 -4.20
C PRO A 18 -9.43 -11.83 -3.72
N ALA A 19 -9.60 -10.68 -3.07
CA ALA A 19 -10.93 -10.20 -2.68
C ALA A 19 -11.83 -9.94 -3.91
N CYS A 20 -11.29 -9.36 -4.99
CA CYS A 20 -11.99 -9.23 -6.28
C CYS A 20 -12.38 -10.59 -6.88
N LEU A 21 -11.56 -11.62 -6.68
CA LEU A 21 -11.79 -12.97 -7.22
C LEU A 21 -12.92 -13.69 -6.49
N LEU A 22 -13.12 -13.40 -5.19
CA LEU A 22 -14.23 -13.90 -4.39
C LEU A 22 -15.56 -13.17 -4.66
N LEU A 23 -15.52 -12.02 -5.35
CA LEU A 23 -16.70 -11.22 -5.68
C LEU A 23 -17.35 -11.74 -6.98
N ASP A 24 -18.48 -12.41 -6.83
CA ASP A 24 -19.26 -13.04 -7.92
C ASP A 24 -19.85 -12.05 -8.95
N ARG A 25 -19.83 -10.75 -8.64
CA ARG A 25 -20.39 -9.69 -9.51
C ARG A 25 -19.30 -8.78 -10.03
N ALA A 26 -19.08 -8.81 -11.35
CA ALA A 26 -18.10 -7.99 -12.06
C ALA A 26 -18.16 -6.49 -11.72
N ARG A 27 -19.36 -5.91 -11.53
CA ARG A 27 -19.50 -4.50 -11.14
C ARG A 27 -19.02 -4.20 -9.71
N LEU A 28 -19.24 -5.12 -8.77
CA LEU A 28 -18.77 -4.96 -7.39
C LEU A 28 -17.25 -5.14 -7.31
N ALA A 29 -16.71 -6.14 -8.03
CA ALA A 29 -15.26 -6.32 -8.16
C ALA A 29 -14.59 -5.08 -8.79
N TRP A 30 -15.21 -4.48 -9.81
CA TRP A 30 -14.71 -3.25 -10.43
C TRP A 30 -14.71 -2.05 -9.49
N LEU A 31 -15.82 -1.81 -8.76
CA LEU A 31 -15.89 -0.74 -7.75
C LEU A 31 -14.87 -0.95 -6.63
N PHE A 32 -14.69 -2.20 -6.20
CA PHE A 32 -13.74 -2.55 -5.16
C PHE A 32 -12.29 -2.33 -5.63
N ALA A 33 -11.96 -2.73 -6.87
CA ALA A 33 -10.66 -2.46 -7.47
C ALA A 33 -10.39 -0.95 -7.60
N LEU A 34 -11.39 -0.16 -8.02
CA LEU A 34 -11.29 1.30 -8.10
C LEU A 34 -11.05 1.94 -6.72
N MET A 35 -11.74 1.46 -5.70
CA MET A 35 -11.53 1.90 -4.32
C MET A 35 -10.11 1.56 -3.84
N ALA A 36 -9.65 0.34 -4.07
CA ALA A 36 -8.32 -0.11 -3.67
C ALA A 36 -7.20 0.69 -4.34
N THR A 37 -7.33 0.98 -5.65
CA THR A 37 -6.35 1.81 -6.37
C THR A 37 -6.39 3.27 -5.92
N THR A 38 -7.59 3.82 -5.65
CA THR A 38 -7.73 5.18 -5.10
C THR A 38 -7.07 5.30 -3.72
N ILE A 39 -7.26 4.30 -2.85
CA ILE A 39 -6.60 4.26 -1.54
C ILE A 39 -5.08 4.17 -1.70
N SER A 40 -4.58 3.32 -2.60
CA SER A 40 -3.16 3.21 -2.92
C SER A 40 -2.57 4.55 -3.42
N LEU A 41 -3.31 5.28 -4.27
CA LEU A 41 -2.91 6.61 -4.75
C LEU A 41 -2.79 7.62 -3.60
N VAL A 42 -3.75 7.64 -2.68
CA VAL A 42 -3.71 8.53 -1.50
C VAL A 42 -2.51 8.23 -0.60
N ILE A 43 -2.23 6.93 -0.35
CA ILE A 43 -1.04 6.53 0.43
C ILE A 43 0.23 7.00 -0.28
N SER A 44 0.27 6.90 -1.62
CA SER A 44 1.41 7.36 -2.41
C SER A 44 1.66 8.85 -2.28
N ALA A 45 0.59 9.65 -2.31
CA ALA A 45 0.68 11.10 -2.16
C ALA A 45 1.15 11.49 -0.75
N LEU A 46 0.70 10.77 0.30
CA LEU A 46 1.17 10.97 1.67
C LEU A 46 2.65 10.62 1.85
N LEU A 47 3.10 9.51 1.23
CA LEU A 47 4.52 9.13 1.23
C LEU A 47 5.38 10.17 0.49
N LEU A 48 4.92 10.66 -0.66
CA LEU A 48 5.61 11.71 -1.40
C LEU A 48 5.76 12.98 -0.56
N TYR A 49 4.68 13.39 0.12
CA TYR A 49 4.72 14.53 1.03
C TYR A 49 5.71 14.30 2.19
N GLN A 50 5.72 13.10 2.78
CA GLN A 50 6.66 12.78 3.86
C GLN A 50 8.11 12.80 3.39
N VAL A 51 8.43 12.21 2.24
CA VAL A 51 9.80 12.20 1.70
C VAL A 51 10.27 13.61 1.34
N ASN A 52 9.37 14.43 0.80
CA ASN A 52 9.68 15.82 0.47
C ASN A 52 9.99 16.67 1.72
N GLN A 53 9.34 16.39 2.85
CA GLN A 53 9.53 17.14 4.10
C GLN A 53 10.68 16.59 4.97
N HIS A 54 10.85 15.27 5.04
CA HIS A 54 11.72 14.61 6.02
C HIS A 54 12.92 13.87 5.38
N GLY A 55 13.04 13.88 4.06
CA GLY A 55 14.08 13.15 3.34
C GLY A 55 13.75 11.67 3.12
N THR A 56 14.74 10.87 2.75
CA THR A 56 14.55 9.45 2.40
C THR A 56 13.99 8.64 3.57
N LEU A 57 12.86 7.97 3.33
CA LEU A 57 12.26 7.01 4.24
C LEU A 57 12.94 5.64 4.09
N VAL A 58 13.71 5.22 5.09
CA VAL A 58 14.24 3.86 5.18
C VAL A 58 13.36 3.05 6.11
N TYR A 59 12.68 2.05 5.55
CA TYR A 59 11.79 1.16 6.29
C TYR A 59 12.38 -0.26 6.31
N ALA A 60 12.97 -0.64 7.43
CA ALA A 60 13.49 -2.00 7.63
C ALA A 60 12.32 -2.98 7.81
N LEU A 61 12.24 -3.98 6.92
CA LEU A 61 11.22 -5.02 6.93
C LEU A 61 11.79 -6.30 7.54
N GLY A 62 11.02 -6.97 8.40
CA GLY A 62 11.39 -8.29 8.91
C GLY A 62 12.39 -8.33 10.07
N GLY A 63 12.83 -7.18 10.60
CA GLY A 63 13.64 -7.11 11.83
C GLY A 63 15.11 -7.51 11.65
N TRP A 64 15.58 -7.63 10.40
CA TRP A 64 16.98 -7.85 10.07
C TRP A 64 17.65 -6.51 9.80
N ASP A 65 18.86 -6.32 10.30
CA ASP A 65 19.67 -5.16 9.93
C ASP A 65 20.13 -5.27 8.48
N ALA A 66 20.21 -4.13 7.79
CA ALA A 66 20.86 -4.05 6.49
C ALA A 66 22.32 -4.56 6.62
N PRO A 67 22.86 -5.32 5.64
CA PRO A 67 22.37 -5.55 4.28
C PRO A 67 21.51 -6.81 4.07
N TRP A 68 21.17 -7.55 5.14
CA TRP A 68 20.48 -8.84 5.01
C TRP A 68 18.95 -8.74 5.06
N GLY A 69 18.40 -7.60 5.51
CA GLY A 69 16.97 -7.29 5.62
C GLY A 69 16.37 -6.53 4.45
#